data_AF-A0A485ALD2-F1
#
_entry.id   AF-A0A485ALD2-F1
#
_cell.length_a   1.000
_cell.length_b   1.000
_cell.length_c   1.000
_cell.angle_alpha   90.00
_cell.angle_beta   90.00
_cell.angle_gamma   90.00
#
_symmetry.space_group_name_H-M   'P 1'
#
loop_
_entity.id
_entity.type
_entity.pdbx_description
1 polymer ?
#
loop_
_entity_poly.entity_id
_entity_poly.type
_entity_poly.pdbx_seq_one_letter_code
_entity_poly.pdbx_strand_id
1 'polypeptide(L)'
;MMDAWQAENVNTDLIQRMSDRMPGLYYIETDDTGERTFYYWRNEAAAKFWLESAQSAAICEQLANFDYLYLSGISLAILSPSSREKLLALAEPVSRQRGESYLR
;
A
#
# COMPACT_ATOMS: atom_id res chain seq x y z
N MET A 1 9.23 12.60 -2.46
CA MET A 1 8.23 11.63 -2.95
C MET A 1 6.81 12.19 -2.84
N MET A 2 6.39 12.64 -1.66
CA MET A 2 5.08 13.28 -1.46
C MET A 2 4.82 14.45 -2.43
N ASP A 3 5.78 15.37 -2.54
CA ASP A 3 5.65 16.54 -3.42
C ASP A 3 5.48 16.15 -4.89
N ALA A 4 6.14 15.07 -5.33
CA ALA A 4 6.00 14.56 -6.69
C ALA A 4 4.61 13.97 -6.93
N TRP A 5 4.05 13.24 -5.97
CA TRP A 5 2.68 12.70 -6.07
C TRP A 5 1.63 13.82 -6.07
N GLN A 6 1.82 14.82 -5.21
CA GLN A 6 0.92 15.98 -5.14
C GLN A 6 0.98 16.83 -6.41
N ALA A 7 2.16 16.98 -7.02
CA ALA A 7 2.31 17.64 -8.32
C ALA A 7 1.54 16.92 -9.45
N GLU A 8 1.35 15.61 -9.32
CA GLU A 8 0.55 14.77 -10.23
C GLU A 8 -0.92 14.66 -9.80
N ASN A 9 -1.39 15.51 -8.88
CA ASN A 9 -2.76 15.54 -8.36
C ASN A 9 -3.20 14.26 -7.62
N VAL A 10 -2.26 13.49 -7.09
CA VAL A 10 -2.56 12.37 -6.19
C VAL A 10 -2.78 12.90 -4.78
N ASN A 11 -3.98 12.71 -4.24
CA ASN A 11 -4.26 13.02 -2.83
C ASN A 11 -3.45 12.07 -1.93
N THR A 12 -2.86 12.63 -0.87
CA THR A 12 -1.96 11.91 0.03
C THR A 12 -2.35 12.01 1.51
N ASP A 13 -3.57 12.46 1.81
CA ASP A 13 -4.04 12.79 3.17
C ASP A 13 -4.11 11.56 4.09
N LEU A 14 -4.36 10.38 3.52
CA LEU A 14 -4.39 9.11 4.26
C LEU A 14 -3.02 8.40 4.34
N ILE A 15 -1.95 9.01 3.80
CA ILE A 15 -0.60 8.43 3.87
C ILE A 15 0.02 8.73 5.23
N GLN A 16 0.32 7.66 5.96
CA GLN A 16 0.96 7.75 7.26
C GLN A 16 2.46 8.03 7.13
N ARG A 17 3.00 8.79 8.09
CA ARG A 17 4.45 9.00 8.25
C ARG A 17 4.90 8.36 9.57
N MET A 18 5.88 7.47 9.48
CA MET A 18 6.46 6.76 10.62
C MET A 18 7.89 7.27 10.81
N SER A 19 8.20 7.84 11.98
CA SER A 19 9.50 8.48 12.25
C SER A 19 10.66 7.49 12.39
N ASP A 20 10.35 6.23 12.67
CA ASP A 20 11.29 5.13 12.93
C ASP A 20 11.40 4.15 11.75
N ARG A 21 10.84 4.49 10.59
CA ARG A 21 10.79 3.61 9.41
C ARG A 21 11.19 4.37 8.14
N MET A 22 11.70 3.63 7.17
CA MET A 22 12.05 4.16 5.85
C MET A 22 11.18 3.55 4.74
N PRO A 23 11.07 4.21 3.57
CA PRO A 23 10.54 3.58 2.37
C PRO A 23 11.34 2.33 1.99
N GLY A 24 10.70 1.37 1.33
CA GLY A 24 11.41 0.25 0.72
C GLY A 24 12.23 0.73 -0.48
N LEU A 25 13.43 0.18 -0.63
CA LEU A 25 14.32 0.48 -1.75
C LEU A 25 14.34 -0.70 -2.72
N TYR A 26 14.42 -0.40 -4.01
CA TYR A 26 14.87 -1.35 -5.01
C TYR A 26 15.95 -0.71 -5.87
N TYR A 27 16.82 -1.53 -6.43
CA TYR A 27 17.86 -1.12 -7.36
C TYR A 27 17.76 -1.97 -8.61
N ILE A 28 17.86 -1.34 -9.77
CA ILE A 28 17.89 -2.03 -11.06
C ILE A 28 19.30 -1.86 -11.61
N GLU A 29 19.95 -2.99 -11.88
CA GLU A 29 21.19 -3.04 -12.62
C GLU A 29 20.88 -3.60 -14.01
N THR A 30 21.38 -2.92 -15.05
CA THR A 30 21.28 -3.38 -16.43
C THR A 30 22.68 -3.69 -16.92
N ASP A 31 22.92 -4.92 -17.36
CA ASP A 31 24.23 -5.31 -17.87
C ASP A 31 24.45 -4.89 -19.33
N ASP A 32 25.65 -5.17 -19.86
CA ASP A 32 26.05 -4.82 -21.23
C ASP A 32 25.20 -5.54 -22.31
N THR A 33 24.48 -6.59 -21.96
CA THR A 33 23.54 -7.31 -22.87
C THR A 33 22.13 -6.72 -22.84
N GLY A 34 21.85 -5.84 -21.87
CA GLY A 34 20.53 -5.27 -21.63
C GLY A 34 19.66 -6.07 -20.66
N GLU A 35 20.18 -7.13 -20.03
CA GLU A 35 19.46 -7.88 -19.01
C GLU A 35 19.33 -7.05 -17.73
N ARG A 36 18.13 -7.06 -17.11
CA ARG A 36 17.83 -6.27 -15.91
C ARG A 36 17.78 -7.18 -14.68
N THR A 37 18.68 -6.91 -13.72
CA THR A 37 18.67 -7.53 -12.39
C THR A 37 18.05 -6.58 -11.38
N PHE A 38 17.21 -7.12 -10.49
CA PHE A 38 16.48 -6.36 -9.48
C PHE A 38 16.92 -6.77 -8.08
N TYR A 39 17.34 -5.78 -7.29
CA TYR A 39 17.70 -5.95 -5.88
C TYR A 39 16.67 -5.23 -5.01
N TYR A 40 16.34 -5.82 -3.86
CA TYR A 40 15.26 -5.32 -2.99
C TYR A 40 15.70 -5.21 -1.53
N TRP A 41 15.56 -4.03 -0.95
CA TRP A 41 15.65 -3.76 0.49
C TRP A 41 14.32 -3.20 0.97
N ARG A 42 13.31 -4.08 1.05
CA ARG A 42 11.92 -3.71 1.35
C ARG A 42 11.33 -4.40 2.58
N ASN A 43 12.09 -5.23 3.27
CA ASN A 43 11.54 -6.10 4.31
C ASN A 43 11.05 -5.34 5.55
N GLU A 44 11.58 -4.14 5.80
CA GLU A 44 11.20 -3.27 6.93
C GLU A 44 10.58 -1.95 6.46
N ALA A 45 10.12 -1.89 5.21
CA ALA A 45 9.51 -0.69 4.65
C ALA A 45 8.28 -0.26 5.47
N ALA A 46 8.13 1.05 5.70
CA ALA A 46 7.00 1.63 6.44
C ALA A 46 5.63 1.15 5.92
N ALA A 47 5.50 0.97 4.60
CA ALA A 47 4.29 0.51 3.94
C ALA A 47 3.79 -0.88 4.40
N LYS A 48 4.63 -1.70 5.06
CA LYS A 48 4.21 -2.99 5.62
C LYS A 48 3.32 -2.84 6.86
N PHE A 49 3.44 -1.70 7.55
CA PHE A 49 2.93 -1.51 8.90
C PHE A 49 1.76 -0.54 8.98
N TRP A 50 1.21 -0.09 7.84
CA TRP A 50 0.15 0.94 7.83
C TRP A 50 -1.16 0.49 8.50
N LEU A 51 -1.37 -0.83 8.67
CA LEU A 51 -2.49 -1.43 9.41
C LEU A 51 -2.13 -1.83 10.86
N GLU A 52 -0.96 -1.41 11.33
CA GLU A 52 -0.39 -1.71 12.65
C GLU A 52 -0.09 -0.45 13.47
N SER A 53 -0.52 0.73 13.00
CA SER A 53 -0.32 2.00 13.68
C SER A 53 -1.52 2.41 14.51
N ALA A 54 -1.35 3.44 15.36
CA ALA A 54 -2.44 4.04 16.10
C ALA A 54 -3.49 4.71 15.18
N GLN A 55 -3.10 5.14 13.99
CA GLN A 55 -3.96 5.80 13.01
C GLN A 55 -4.73 4.81 12.13
N SER A 56 -4.37 3.52 12.14
CA SER A 56 -4.95 2.52 11.24
C SER A 56 -6.46 2.45 11.30
N ALA A 57 -7.06 2.48 12.50
CA ALA A 57 -8.52 2.39 12.65
C ALA A 57 -9.25 3.57 11.98
N ALA A 58 -8.82 4.81 12.26
CA ALA A 58 -9.41 6.01 11.69
C ALA A 58 -9.22 6.10 10.17
N ILE A 59 -8.11 5.57 9.64
CA ILE A 59 -7.90 5.48 8.19
C ILE A 59 -8.84 4.44 7.57
N CYS A 60 -8.99 3.27 8.18
CA CYS A 60 -9.93 2.25 7.71
C CYS A 60 -11.38 2.77 7.69
N GLU A 61 -11.80 3.53 8.71
CA GLU A 61 -13.12 4.16 8.73
C GLU A 61 -13.33 5.12 7.56
N GLN A 62 -12.31 5.91 7.20
CA GLN A 62 -12.39 6.79 6.03
C GLN A 62 -12.43 6.00 4.73
N LEU A 63 -11.56 4.98 4.58
CA LEU A 63 -11.50 4.12 3.40
C LEU A 63 -12.80 3.33 3.18
N ALA A 64 -13.54 2.99 4.24
CA ALA A 64 -14.82 2.29 4.13
C ALA A 64 -15.89 3.13 3.40
N ASN A 65 -15.70 4.44 3.31
CA ASN A 65 -16.59 5.36 2.58
C ASN A 65 -16.14 5.64 1.14
N PHE A 66 -15.01 5.08 0.70
CA PHE A 66 -14.54 5.27 -0.67
C PHE A 66 -15.35 4.41 -1.65
N ASP A 67 -15.62 4.98 -2.82
CA ASP A 67 -16.29 4.29 -3.92
C ASP A 67 -15.52 3.08 -4.44
N TYR A 68 -14.19 3.16 -4.41
CA TYR A 68 -13.28 2.17 -4.97
C TYR A 68 -12.05 1.99 -4.07
N LEU A 69 -11.68 0.73 -3.86
CA LEU A 69 -10.39 0.35 -3.28
C LEU A 69 -9.60 -0.42 -4.33
N TYR A 70 -8.42 0.10 -4.67
CA TYR A 70 -7.51 -0.53 -5.63
C TYR A 70 -6.31 -1.13 -4.92
N LEU A 71 -6.08 -2.42 -5.12
CA LEU A 71 -5.02 -3.20 -4.49
C LEU A 71 -4.44 -4.19 -5.51
N SER A 72 -3.16 -4.50 -5.40
CA SER A 72 -2.51 -5.57 -6.18
C SER A 72 -2.14 -6.75 -5.30
N GLY A 73 -1.75 -7.88 -5.91
CA GLY A 73 -1.12 -8.98 -5.19
C GLY A 73 0.10 -8.57 -4.34
N ILE A 74 0.88 -7.57 -4.77
CA ILE A 74 2.02 -7.05 -3.98
C ILE A 74 1.53 -6.30 -2.74
N SER A 75 0.43 -5.54 -2.85
CA SER A 75 -0.17 -4.83 -1.71
C SER A 75 -0.53 -5.80 -0.58
N LEU A 76 -1.03 -7.00 -0.92
CA LEU A 76 -1.32 -8.05 0.06
C LEU A 76 -0.05 -8.74 0.56
N ALA A 77 0.88 -9.07 -0.34
CA ALA A 77 2.08 -9.85 -0.04
C ALA A 77 2.99 -9.19 1.01
N ILE A 78 3.03 -7.86 1.07
CA ILE A 78 3.88 -7.13 2.02
C ILE A 78 3.32 -7.12 3.45
N LEU A 79 2.03 -7.38 3.64
CA LEU A 79 1.37 -7.31 4.94
C LEU A 79 1.56 -8.59 5.75
N SER A 80 1.57 -8.44 7.08
CA SER A 80 1.46 -9.55 8.02
C SER A 80 0.09 -10.24 7.88
N PRO A 81 -0.07 -11.51 8.31
CA PRO A 81 -1.35 -12.21 8.25
C PRO A 81 -2.49 -11.43 8.94
N SER A 82 -2.24 -10.86 10.12
CA SER A 82 -3.25 -10.06 10.85
C SER A 82 -3.63 -8.78 10.10
N SER A 83 -2.67 -8.11 9.46
CA SER A 83 -2.95 -6.94 8.62
C SER A 83 -3.73 -7.29 7.36
N ARG A 84 -3.51 -8.48 6.76
CA ARG A 84 -4.32 -8.95 5.63
C ARG A 84 -5.78 -9.16 6.02
N GLU A 85 -6.04 -9.78 7.18
CA GLU A 85 -7.40 -9.96 7.68
C GLU A 85 -8.13 -8.62 7.88
N LYS A 86 -7.45 -7.63 8.47
CA LYS A 86 -7.99 -6.27 8.61
C LYS A 86 -8.34 -5.64 7.26
N LEU A 87 -7.47 -5.80 6.26
CA LEU A 87 -7.69 -5.26 4.92
C LEU A 87 -8.86 -5.95 4.19
N LEU A 88 -8.99 -7.27 4.32
CA LEU A 88 -10.10 -8.02 3.73
C LEU A 88 -11.44 -7.63 4.39
N ALA A 89 -11.46 -7.48 5.71
CA ALA A 89 -12.64 -7.01 6.43
C ALA A 89 -13.05 -5.58 6.02
N LEU A 90 -12.08 -4.71 5.71
CA LEU A 90 -12.34 -3.37 5.17
C LEU A 90 -12.94 -3.41 3.75
N ALA A 91 -12.49 -4.34 2.90
CA ALA A 91 -12.92 -4.42 1.51
C ALA A 91 -14.30 -5.09 1.33
N GLU A 92 -14.76 -5.88 2.30
CA GLU A 92 -16.03 -6.60 2.22
C GLU A 92 -17.27 -5.67 2.13
N PRO A 93 -17.41 -4.60 2.94
CA PRO A 93 -18.51 -3.64 2.78
C PRO A 93 -18.48 -2.89 1.45
N VAL A 94 -17.29 -2.45 1.01
CA VAL A 94 -17.09 -1.70 -0.25
C VAL A 94 -17.50 -2.54 -1.45
N SER A 95 -17.11 -3.82 -1.46
CA SER A 95 -17.49 -4.75 -2.51
C SER A 95 -18.98 -5.09 -2.52
N ARG A 96 -19.60 -5.28 -1.36
CA ARG A 96 -21.04 -5.59 -1.24
C ARG A 96 -21.93 -4.43 -1.64
N GLN A 97 -21.52 -3.18 -1.41
CA GLN A 97 -22.29 -2.01 -1.82
C GLN A 97 -22.38 -1.85 -3.34
N ARG A 98 -21.46 -2.42 -4.12
CA ARG A 98 -21.36 -2.14 -5.57
C ARG A 98 -21.20 -3.35 -6.49
N GLY A 99 -21.07 -4.57 -5.96
CA GLY A 99 -21.10 -5.80 -6.76
C GLY A 99 -19.79 -6.19 -7.46
N GLU A 100 -18.71 -5.41 -7.35
CA GLU A 100 -17.42 -5.73 -7.99
C GLU A 100 -16.22 -5.42 -7.09
N SER A 101 -15.34 -6.40 -6.89
CA SER A 101 -14.01 -6.24 -6.28
C SER A 101 -12.96 -6.50 -7.36
N TYR A 102 -12.16 -5.50 -7.73
CA TYR A 102 -11.13 -5.66 -8.76
C TYR A 102 -9.76 -5.88 -8.10
N LEU A 103 -9.41 -7.14 -7.86
CA LEU A 103 -8.06 -7.55 -7.48
C LEU A 103 -7.34 -7.99 -8.77
N ARG A 104 -6.22 -7.33 -9.11
CA ARG A 104 -5.28 -7.78 -10.17
C ARG A 104 -3.97 -8.28 -9.58
#